data_AF-A0A380FE98-F1
#
_entry.id   AF-A0A380FE98-F1
#
_cell.length_a   1.000
_cell.length_b   1.000
_cell.length_c   1.000
_cell.angle_alpha   90.00
_cell.angle_beta   90.00
_cell.angle_gamma   90.00
#
_symmetry.space_group_name_H-M   'P 1'
#
loop_
_entity.id
_entity.type
_entity.pdbx_description
1 polymer ?
#
loop_
_entity_poly.entity_id
_entity_poly.type
_entity_poly.pdbx_seq_one_letter_code
_entity_poly.pdbx_strand_id
1 'polypeptide(L)'
;MYLCVEGDGSERASMMKDFYAHALNGAATKFKYPDIDPQCMASLETLLGREITVQDVMFQLLYALKDLGSRLNMEPITDEEYTRYDGYFDKMIERNAKINQKMN
;
A
#
# COMPACT_ATOMS: atom_id res chain seq x y z
N MET A 1 1.02 4.14 4.99
CA MET A 1 1.46 2.97 5.76
C MET A 1 0.73 1.76 5.22
N TYR A 2 1.43 0.69 4.86
CA TYR A 2 0.85 -0.58 4.42
C TYR A 2 1.51 -1.72 5.22
N LEU A 3 0.80 -2.84 5.38
CA LEU A 3 1.30 -4.03 6.07
C LEU A 3 1.54 -5.15 5.05
N CYS A 4 2.76 -5.65 5.05
CA CYS A 4 3.20 -6.77 4.22
C CYS A 4 2.86 -8.08 4.95
N VAL A 5 1.71 -8.68 4.65
CA VAL A 5 1.23 -9.86 5.41
C VAL A 5 1.77 -11.16 4.83
N GLU A 6 1.40 -11.44 3.57
CA GLU A 6 1.70 -12.67 2.85
C GLU A 6 2.83 -12.46 1.82
N GLY A 7 3.42 -13.57 1.39
CA GLY A 7 4.36 -13.65 0.28
C GLY A 7 5.73 -13.04 0.56
N ASP A 8 6.57 -12.95 -0.47
CA ASP A 8 7.94 -12.48 -0.34
C ASP A 8 7.99 -10.94 -0.33
N GLY A 9 8.54 -10.37 0.74
CA GLY A 9 8.80 -8.93 0.85
C GLY A 9 9.98 -8.49 -0.02
N SER A 10 10.96 -9.38 -0.20
CA SER A 10 12.18 -9.13 -0.95
C SER A 10 11.95 -9.11 -2.46
N GLU A 11 11.04 -9.95 -2.97
CA GLU A 11 10.65 -9.93 -4.39
C GLU A 11 10.01 -8.59 -4.78
N ARG A 12 9.11 -8.08 -3.95
CA ARG A 12 8.50 -6.75 -4.15
C ARG A 12 9.52 -5.61 -4.05
N ALA A 13 10.47 -5.73 -3.12
CA ALA A 13 11.56 -4.77 -3.03
C ALA A 13 12.45 -4.78 -4.28
N SER A 14 12.73 -5.97 -4.83
CA SER A 14 13.47 -6.12 -6.09
C SER A 14 12.75 -5.44 -7.25
N MET A 15 11.43 -5.65 -7.39
CA MET A 15 10.63 -4.99 -8.42
C MET A 15 10.72 -3.45 -8.32
N MET A 16 10.65 -2.91 -7.11
CA MET A 16 10.79 -1.46 -6.91
C MET A 16 12.21 -0.96 -7.19
N LYS A 17 13.23 -1.75 -6.83
CA LYS A 17 14.63 -1.43 -7.14
C LYS A 17 14.84 -1.33 -8.64
N ASP A 18 14.33 -2.29 -9.41
CA ASP A 18 14.43 -2.31 -10.86
C ASP A 18 13.67 -1.14 -11.48
N PHE A 19 12.47 -0.83 -10.96
CA PHE A 19 11.70 0.35 -11.38
C PHE A 19 12.51 1.65 -11.24
N TYR A 20 13.13 1.88 -10.07
CA TYR A 20 13.94 3.09 -9.87
C TYR A 20 15.23 3.08 -10.71
N ALA A 21 15.88 1.93 -10.87
CA ALA A 21 17.07 1.82 -11.73
C ALA A 21 16.75 2.24 -13.18
N HIS A 22 15.64 1.75 -13.74
CA HIS A 22 15.17 2.12 -15.07
C HIS A 22 14.67 3.57 -15.15
N ALA A 23 13.96 4.05 -14.13
CA ALA A 23 13.41 5.41 -14.12
C ALA A 23 14.48 6.49 -13.97
N LEU A 24 15.54 6.26 -13.19
CA LEU A 24 16.66 7.20 -13.08
C LEU A 24 17.54 7.18 -14.33
N ASN A 25 17.79 6.01 -14.92
CA ASN A 25 18.65 5.83 -16.11
C ASN A 25 19.98 6.62 -16.05
N GLY A 26 20.59 6.72 -14.86
CA GLY A 26 21.84 7.47 -14.64
C GLY A 26 21.72 9.00 -14.64
N ALA A 27 20.51 9.57 -14.72
CA ALA A 27 20.30 11.02 -14.68
C ALA A 27 20.41 11.58 -13.26
N ALA A 28 21.04 12.75 -13.12
CA ALA A 28 21.05 13.49 -11.87
C ALA A 28 19.67 14.10 -11.62
N THR A 29 18.90 13.51 -10.72
CA THR A 29 17.57 13.96 -10.36
C THR A 29 17.63 15.02 -9.25
N LYS A 30 16.69 15.98 -9.27
CA LYS A 30 16.57 17.00 -8.20
C LYS A 30 16.22 16.39 -6.83
N PHE A 31 15.70 15.16 -6.83
CA PHE A 31 15.31 14.41 -5.65
C PHE A 31 16.16 13.15 -5.52
N LYS A 32 16.60 12.82 -4.30
CA LYS A 32 17.21 11.53 -4.00
C LYS A 32 16.11 10.48 -3.84
N TYR A 33 16.12 9.49 -4.71
CA TYR A 33 15.26 8.31 -4.60
C TYR A 33 15.86 7.34 -3.57
N PRO A 34 15.03 6.51 -2.91
CA PRO A 34 15.52 5.55 -1.92
C PRO A 34 16.44 4.52 -2.58
N ASP A 35 17.55 4.21 -1.93
CA ASP A 35 18.37 3.04 -2.26
C ASP A 35 17.69 1.82 -1.65
N ILE A 36 17.04 1.01 -2.49
CA ILE A 36 16.24 -0.11 -2.03
C ILE A 36 17.14 -1.31 -1.78
N ASP A 37 17.23 -1.71 -0.51
CA ASP A 37 17.82 -2.98 -0.09
C ASP A 37 16.70 -4.02 0.13
N PRO A 38 16.59 -5.05 -0.74
CA PRO A 38 15.60 -6.11 -0.58
C PRO A 38 15.72 -6.89 0.74
N GLN A 39 16.90 -6.94 1.35
CA GLN A 39 17.09 -7.65 2.62
C GLN A 39 16.45 -6.93 3.81
N CYS A 40 16.16 -5.63 3.66
CA CYS A 40 15.47 -4.84 4.68
C CYS A 40 13.94 -4.95 4.60
N MET A 41 13.39 -5.71 3.65
CA MET A 41 11.94 -5.89 3.47
C MET A 41 11.53 -7.36 3.60
N ALA A 42 10.67 -7.64 4.57
CA ALA A 42 10.11 -8.96 4.80
C ALA A 42 8.61 -8.86 5.10
N SER A 43 7.87 -9.94 4.83
CA SER A 43 6.47 -10.06 5.24
C SER A 43 6.33 -10.51 6.68
N LEU A 44 5.15 -10.30 7.27
CA LEU A 44 4.85 -10.82 8.60
C LEU A 44 4.96 -12.34 8.63
N GLU A 45 4.57 -13.03 7.56
CA GLU A 45 4.77 -14.47 7.40
C GLU A 45 6.24 -14.86 7.54
N THR A 46 7.14 -14.20 6.81
CA THR A 46 8.58 -14.44 6.89
C THR A 46 9.14 -14.10 8.27
N LEU A 47 8.76 -12.95 8.83
CA LEU A 47 9.27 -12.47 10.12
C LEU A 47 8.82 -13.31 11.31
N LEU A 48 7.59 -13.83 11.27
CA LEU A 48 7.02 -14.67 12.32
C LEU A 48 7.32 -16.16 12.12
N GLY A 49 7.86 -16.55 10.96
CA GLY A 49 8.19 -17.93 10.63
C GLY A 49 6.98 -18.87 10.57
N ARG A 50 5.80 -18.33 10.23
CA ARG A 50 4.55 -19.08 10.09
C ARG A 50 3.67 -18.46 9.02
N GLU A 51 2.89 -19.28 8.34
CA GLU A 51 1.84 -18.82 7.44
C GLU A 51 0.85 -17.93 8.20
N ILE A 52 0.54 -16.78 7.62
CA ILE A 52 -0.45 -15.84 8.14
C ILE A 52 -1.14 -15.15 6.99
N THR A 53 -2.47 -15.19 6.97
CA THR A 53 -3.25 -14.57 5.91
C THR A 53 -3.67 -13.14 6.26
N VAL A 54 -4.04 -12.35 5.25
CA VAL A 54 -4.67 -11.04 5.45
C VAL A 54 -5.92 -11.15 6.32
N GLN A 55 -6.69 -12.23 6.16
CA GLN A 55 -7.88 -12.47 6.99
C GLN A 55 -7.51 -12.66 8.47
N ASP A 56 -6.45 -13.42 8.76
CA ASP A 56 -5.96 -13.63 10.13
C ASP A 56 -5.53 -12.32 10.79
N VAL A 57 -4.80 -11.47 10.05
CA VAL A 57 -4.38 -10.15 10.54
C VAL A 57 -5.58 -9.24 10.76
N MET A 58 -6.56 -9.26 9.87
CA MET A 58 -7.80 -8.49 10.04
C MET A 58 -8.56 -8.92 11.30
N PHE A 59 -8.69 -10.22 11.56
CA PHE A 59 -9.31 -10.69 12.80
C PHE A 59 -8.52 -10.25 14.03
N GLN A 60 -7.18 -10.39 14.03
CA GLN A 60 -6.34 -9.93 15.14
C GLN A 60 -6.50 -8.43 15.41
N LEU A 61 -6.58 -7.61 14.36
CA LEU A 61 -6.82 -6.17 14.49
C LEU A 61 -8.18 -5.89 15.15
N LEU A 62 -9.26 -6.53 14.69
CA LEU A 62 -10.59 -6.32 15.25
C LEU A 62 -10.66 -6.77 16.72
N TYR A 63 -10.00 -7.88 17.07
CA TYR A 63 -9.89 -8.33 18.46
C TYR A 63 -9.11 -7.34 19.33
N ALA A 64 -7.97 -6.84 18.85
CA ALA A 64 -7.17 -5.86 19.57
C ALA A 64 -7.95 -4.56 19.81
N LEU A 65 -8.69 -4.07 18.81
CA LEU A 65 -9.55 -2.89 18.97
C LEU A 65 -10.63 -3.12 20.04
N LYS A 66 -11.29 -4.29 20.02
CA LYS A 66 -12.31 -4.64 21.02
C LYS A 66 -11.72 -4.73 22.43
N ASP A 67 -10.54 -5.35 22.57
CA ASP A 67 -9.84 -5.51 23.86
C ASP A 67 -9.41 -4.15 24.45
N LEU A 68 -9.01 -3.22 23.58
CA LEU A 68 -8.72 -1.82 23.94
C LEU A 68 -9.98 -0.99 24.23
N GLY A 69 -11.17 -1.60 24.21
CA GLY A 69 -12.44 -0.95 24.58
C GLY A 69 -13.17 -0.24 23.44
N SER A 70 -12.73 -0.40 22.18
CA SER A 70 -13.44 0.17 21.03
C SER A 70 -14.78 -0.53 20.79
N ARG A 71 -15.78 0.26 20.36
CA ARG A 71 -17.06 -0.26 19.84
C ARG A 71 -17.01 -0.24 18.33
N LEU A 72 -17.04 -1.42 17.72
CA LEU A 72 -17.09 -1.58 16.27
C LEU A 72 -18.55 -1.59 15.82
N ASN A 73 -18.91 -0.70 14.90
CA ASN A 73 -20.21 -0.66 14.23
C ASN A 73 -20.04 -1.01 12.74
N MET A 74 -21.11 -1.55 12.15
CA MET A 74 -21.18 -1.84 10.71
C MET A 74 -22.22 -0.90 10.11
N GLU A 75 -21.93 0.41 10.16
CA GLU A 75 -22.78 1.41 9.55
C GLU A 75 -22.60 1.40 8.02
N PRO A 76 -23.69 1.45 7.26
CA PRO A 76 -23.58 1.60 5.82
C PRO A 76 -23.03 2.98 5.49
N ILE A 77 -22.38 3.09 4.33
CA ILE A 77 -21.94 4.37 3.78
C ILE A 77 -23.20 5.21 3.48
N THR A 78 -23.18 6.48 3.90
CA THR A 78 -24.28 7.42 3.69
C THR A 78 -24.28 8.02 2.28
N ASP A 79 -25.42 8.55 1.83
CA ASP A 79 -25.53 9.19 0.51
C ASP A 79 -24.58 10.40 0.36
N GLU A 80 -24.35 11.15 1.44
CA GLU A 80 -23.39 12.27 1.44
C GLU A 80 -21.95 11.78 1.24
N GLU A 81 -21.57 10.68 1.90
CA GLU A 81 -20.26 10.06 1.74
C GLU A 81 -20.07 9.48 0.34
N TYR A 82 -21.09 8.85 -0.23
CA TYR A 82 -21.07 8.40 -1.63
C TYR A 82 -20.86 9.57 -2.60
N THR A 83 -21.63 10.65 -2.44
CA THR A 83 -21.49 11.85 -3.28
C THR A 83 -20.07 12.42 -3.19
N ARG A 84 -19.49 12.43 -1.98
CA ARG A 84 -18.11 12.88 -1.77
C ARG A 84 -17.09 11.93 -2.39
N TYR A 85 -17.30 10.62 -2.25
CA TYR A 85 -16.46 9.58 -2.84
C TYR A 85 -16.40 9.72 -4.37
N ASP A 86 -17.54 9.86 -5.04
CA ASP A 86 -17.60 10.01 -6.50
C ASP A 86 -16.81 11.23 -6.97
N GLY A 87 -17.02 12.37 -6.32
CA GLY A 87 -16.27 13.59 -6.62
C GLY A 87 -14.75 13.47 -6.39
N TYR A 88 -14.30 12.66 -5.43
CA TYR A 88 -12.87 12.37 -5.24
C TYR A 88 -12.34 11.35 -6.26
N PHE A 89 -13.14 10.35 -6.60
CA PHE A 89 -12.80 9.34 -7.57
C PHE A 89 -12.60 9.97 -8.95
N ASP A 90 -13.52 10.81 -9.42
CA ASP A 90 -13.40 11.52 -10.69
C ASP A 90 -12.13 12.38 -10.76
N LYS A 91 -11.84 13.13 -9.69
CA LYS A 91 -10.60 13.92 -9.59
C LYS A 91 -9.34 13.06 -9.65
N MET A 92 -9.36 11.88 -9.03
CA MET A 92 -8.25 10.93 -9.10
C MET A 92 -8.04 10.44 -10.53
N ILE A 93 -9.12 10.06 -11.22
CA ILE A 93 -9.09 9.59 -12.61
C ILE A 93 -8.56 10.70 -13.53
N GLU A 94 -9.09 11.92 -13.44
CA GLU A 94 -8.63 13.06 -14.24
C GLU A 94 -7.13 13.36 -14.01
N ARG A 95 -6.68 13.32 -12.76
CA ARG A 95 -5.26 13.54 -12.42
C ARG A 95 -4.38 12.43 -13.03
N ASN A 96 -4.79 11.17 -12.90
CA ASN A 96 -4.03 10.04 -13.42
C ASN A 96 -3.99 10.06 -14.96
N ALA A 97 -5.07 10.45 -15.63
CA ALA A 97 -5.11 10.63 -17.08
C ALA A 97 -4.08 11.65 -17.58
N LYS A 98 -3.91 12.77 -16.88
CA LYS A 98 -2.88 13.79 -17.19
C LYS A 98 -1.45 13.28 -17.03
N ILE A 99 -1.21 12.36 -16.09
CA ILE A 99 0.10 11.72 -15.91
C ILE A 99 0.37 10.76 -17.07
N ASN A 100 -0.59 9.90 -17.39
CA ASN A 100 -0.46 8.90 -18.45
C ASN A 100 -0.31 9.53 -19.85
N GLN A 101 -1.01 10.64 -20.13
CA GLN A 101 -0.85 11.38 -21.39
C GLN A 101 0.56 11.95 -21.59
N LYS A 102 1.31 12.22 -20.51
CA LYS A 102 2.70 12.71 -20.59
C LYS A 102 3.74 11.60 -20.78
N MET A 103 3.31 10.34 -20.70
CA MET A 103 4.17 9.16 -20.84
C MET A 103 4.18 8.58 -22.26
N ASN A 104 3.28 9.04 -23.14
CA ASN A 104 3.28 8.82 -24.58
C ASN A 104 3.87 10.02 -25.32
#